data_AF-A0A921H689-F1
#
_entry.id   AF-A0A921H689-F1
#
_cell.length_a   1.000
_cell.length_b   1.000
_cell.length_c   1.000
_cell.angle_alpha   90.00
_cell.angle_beta   90.00
_cell.angle_gamma   90.00
#
_symmetry.space_group_name_H-M   'P 1'
#
loop_
_entity.id
_entity.type
_entity.pdbx_description
1 polymer ?
#
loop_
_entity_poly.entity_id
_entity_poly.type
_entity_poly.pdbx_seq_one_letter_code
_entity_poly.pdbx_strand_id
1 'polypeptide(L)'
;MKKIFFLLVGLMVTSLLWGQQKANFKLADRFTSSNFRFADGNSMSIYPMYINDGDCFWYSFTTEEGKRHYYVNPEKGEKRLLFNPEKL
;
A
#
# COMPACT_ATOMS: atom_id res chain seq x y z
N MET A 1 52.23 29.00 -2.36
CA MET A 1 51.47 28.59 -1.16
C MET A 1 50.10 29.28 -1.05
N LYS A 2 49.99 30.62 -1.18
CA LYS A 2 48.69 31.33 -1.17
C LYS A 2 47.65 30.80 -2.17
N LYS A 3 48.06 30.48 -3.41
CA LYS A 3 47.15 29.95 -4.46
C LYS A 3 46.51 28.60 -4.09
N ILE A 4 47.28 27.71 -3.47
CA ILE A 4 46.83 26.39 -3.00
C ILE A 4 45.86 26.54 -1.82
N PHE A 5 46.13 27.50 -0.94
CA PHE A 5 45.24 27.84 0.17
C PHE A 5 43.87 28.32 -0.32
N PHE A 6 43.83 29.23 -1.31
CA PHE A 6 42.56 29.67 -1.92
C PHE A 6 41.81 28.52 -2.61
N LEU A 7 42.52 27.57 -3.20
CA LEU A 7 41.94 26.39 -3.86
C LEU A 7 41.31 25.43 -2.85
N LEU A 8 41.97 25.18 -1.72
CA LEU A 8 41.45 24.37 -0.61
C LEU A 8 40.23 25.01 0.05
N VAL A 9 40.24 26.32 0.25
CA VAL A 9 39.09 27.07 0.79
C VAL A 9 37.91 27.00 -0.18
N GLY A 10 38.15 27.16 -1.49
CA GLY A 10 37.12 27.02 -2.51
C GLY A 10 36.49 25.62 -2.53
N LEU A 11 37.31 24.56 -2.40
CA LEU A 11 36.85 23.18 -2.38
C LEU A 11 36.02 22.84 -1.12
N MET A 12 36.36 23.43 0.03
CA MET A 12 35.55 23.30 1.24
C MET A 12 34.20 23.98 1.10
N VAL A 13 34.14 25.18 0.51
CA VAL A 13 32.88 25.94 0.36
C VAL A 13 31.88 25.20 -0.56
N THR A 14 32.35 24.57 -1.63
CA THR A 14 31.46 23.82 -2.54
C THR A 14 30.88 22.56 -1.88
N SER A 15 31.63 21.89 -1.01
CA SER A 15 31.14 20.71 -0.27
C SER A 15 29.98 21.02 0.67
N LEU A 16 29.91 22.24 1.22
CA LEU A 16 28.82 22.67 2.12
C LEU A 16 27.50 22.96 1.38
N LEU A 17 27.57 23.29 0.09
CA LEU A 17 26.39 23.63 -0.73
C LEU A 17 25.63 22.38 -1.24
N TRP A 18 26.31 21.24 -1.37
CA TRP A 18 25.69 20.00 -1.86
C TRP A 18 24.95 19.19 -0.78
N GLY A 19 25.08 19.55 0.50
CA GLY A 19 24.48 18.80 1.62
C GLY A 19 23.05 19.20 2.01
N GLN A 20 22.43 20.17 1.33
CA GLN A 20 21.09 20.68 1.68
C GLN A 20 19.98 19.81 1.07
N GLN A 21 19.92 18.52 1.41
CA GLN A 21 18.78 17.68 1.04
C GLN A 21 17.62 17.91 2.02
N LYS A 22 16.56 18.56 1.54
CA LYS A 22 15.34 18.77 2.34
C LYS A 22 14.57 17.45 2.45
N ALA A 23 14.41 16.94 3.67
CA ALA A 23 13.58 15.76 3.92
C ALA A 23 12.11 16.05 3.53
N ASN A 24 11.46 15.08 2.87
CA ASN A 24 10.05 15.17 2.51
C ASN A 24 9.18 14.63 3.66
N PHE A 25 9.02 15.46 4.69
CA PHE A 25 8.21 15.12 5.87
C PHE A 25 6.75 14.82 5.51
N LYS A 26 6.20 15.50 4.49
CA LYS A 26 4.82 15.28 4.02
C LYS A 26 4.61 13.88 3.42
N LEU A 27 5.64 13.31 2.80
CA LEU A 27 5.57 11.94 2.29
C LEU A 27 5.73 10.93 3.44
N ALA A 28 6.70 11.15 4.32
CA ALA A 28 6.93 10.30 5.49
C ALA A 28 5.69 10.19 6.40
N ASP A 29 4.94 11.28 6.54
CA ASP A 29 3.71 11.32 7.32
C ASP A 29 2.66 10.30 6.84
N ARG A 30 2.59 10.02 5.53
CA ARG A 30 1.63 9.03 4.96
C ARG A 30 1.93 7.59 5.40
N PHE A 31 3.17 7.31 5.78
CA PHE A 31 3.64 5.98 6.18
C PHE A 31 3.75 5.81 7.70
N THR A 32 3.24 6.75 8.48
CA THR A 32 3.11 6.59 9.93
C THR A 32 2.09 5.50 10.26
N SER A 33 2.27 4.79 11.37
CA SER A 33 1.35 3.71 11.79
C SER A 33 -0.11 4.16 11.91
N SER A 34 -0.34 5.42 12.28
CA SER A 34 -1.68 6.04 12.31
C SER A 34 -2.31 6.20 10.93
N ASN A 35 -1.52 6.55 9.91
CA ASN A 35 -1.97 6.74 8.52
C ASN A 35 -1.92 5.45 7.70
N PHE A 36 -1.14 4.46 8.17
CA PHE A 36 -0.99 3.13 7.57
C PHE A 36 -2.15 2.16 7.92
N ARG A 37 -3.16 2.60 8.68
CA ARG A 37 -4.33 1.78 9.08
C ARG A 37 -5.07 1.13 7.90
N PHE A 38 -4.90 1.63 6.68
CA PHE A 38 -5.51 1.05 5.47
C PHE A 38 -4.67 -0.06 4.82
N ALA A 39 -3.38 -0.19 5.15
CA ALA A 39 -2.53 -1.23 4.58
C ALA A 39 -2.74 -2.60 5.23
N ASP A 40 -3.19 -2.64 6.50
CA ASP A 40 -3.69 -3.85 7.15
C ASP A 40 -4.99 -4.38 6.48
N GLY A 41 -5.79 -3.47 5.92
CA GLY A 41 -6.98 -3.80 5.13
C GLY A 41 -6.69 -4.50 3.79
N ASN A 42 -5.44 -4.49 3.32
CA ASN A 42 -4.98 -5.18 2.11
C ASN A 42 -4.40 -6.57 2.42
N SER A 43 -4.74 -7.14 3.58
CA SER A 43 -4.46 -8.55 3.84
C SER A 43 -5.07 -9.41 2.73
N MET A 44 -4.28 -10.30 2.11
CA MET A 44 -4.81 -11.34 1.21
C MET A 44 -5.67 -12.38 1.97
N SER A 45 -5.91 -12.16 3.26
CA SER A 45 -6.80 -12.95 4.09
C SER A 45 -8.24 -12.84 3.60
N ILE A 46 -8.88 -13.99 3.46
CA ILE A 46 -10.29 -14.11 3.15
C ILE A 46 -11.02 -14.45 4.45
N TYR A 47 -12.08 -13.70 4.74
CA TYR A 47 -12.98 -13.97 5.87
C TYR A 47 -14.28 -14.59 5.32
N PRO A 48 -14.46 -15.93 5.46
CA PRO A 48 -15.63 -16.61 4.94
C PRO A 48 -16.86 -16.35 5.81
N MET A 49 -17.98 -16.02 5.16
CA MET A 49 -19.31 -15.94 5.74
C MET A 49 -20.10 -17.17 5.29
N TYR A 50 -20.18 -18.18 6.15
CA TYR A 50 -20.87 -19.44 5.87
C TYR A 50 -22.38 -19.26 5.76
N ILE A 51 -23.00 -20.08 4.91
CA ILE A 51 -24.42 -20.02 4.57
C ILE A 51 -25.10 -21.27 5.14
N ASN A 52 -26.13 -21.08 5.96
CA ASN A 52 -26.99 -22.13 6.51
C ASN A 52 -26.21 -23.30 7.14
N ASP A 53 -25.19 -23.00 7.95
CA ASP A 53 -24.35 -23.98 8.66
C ASP A 53 -23.68 -25.05 7.77
N GLY A 54 -23.62 -24.81 6.45
CA GLY A 54 -22.95 -25.68 5.49
C GLY A 54 -21.59 -25.15 5.05
N ASP A 55 -20.93 -25.89 4.15
CA ASP A 55 -19.59 -25.55 3.65
C ASP A 55 -19.60 -24.46 2.56
N CYS A 56 -20.78 -24.05 2.08
CA CYS A 56 -20.91 -22.92 1.19
C CYS A 56 -20.70 -21.61 1.95
N PHE A 57 -19.90 -20.71 1.39
CA PHE A 57 -19.66 -19.40 2.00
C PHE A 57 -19.54 -18.32 0.93
N TRP A 58 -19.65 -17.07 1.37
CA TRP A 58 -19.28 -15.92 0.57
C TRP A 58 -18.20 -15.11 1.27
N TYR A 59 -17.46 -14.33 0.50
CA TYR A 59 -16.49 -13.38 1.03
C TYR A 59 -16.40 -12.13 0.16
N SER A 60 -15.94 -11.02 0.74
CA SER A 60 -15.65 -9.81 -0.03
C SER A 60 -14.15 -9.58 -0.16
N PHE A 61 -13.71 -9.10 -1.32
CA PHE A 61 -12.33 -8.73 -1.57
C PHE A 61 -12.30 -7.37 -2.25
N THR A 62 -11.45 -6.47 -1.74
CA THR A 62 -11.31 -5.11 -2.26
C THR A 62 -10.02 -5.03 -3.07
N THR A 63 -10.14 -4.65 -4.34
CA THR A 63 -9.01 -4.31 -5.20
C THR A 63 -9.07 -2.84 -5.57
N GLU A 64 -8.09 -2.36 -6.35
CA GLU A 64 -8.10 -0.99 -6.92
C GLU A 64 -9.35 -0.72 -7.78
N GLU A 65 -9.95 -1.78 -8.34
CA GLU A 65 -11.17 -1.70 -9.15
C GLU A 65 -12.46 -1.63 -8.30
N GLY A 66 -12.34 -1.74 -6.97
CA GLY A 66 -13.45 -1.70 -6.04
C GLY A 66 -13.65 -3.00 -5.26
N LYS A 67 -14.76 -3.07 -4.52
CA LYS A 67 -15.11 -4.21 -3.67
C LYS A 67 -15.95 -5.22 -4.46
N ARG A 68 -15.49 -6.47 -4.51
CA ARG A 68 -16.22 -7.59 -5.12
C ARG A 68 -16.68 -8.57 -4.05
N HIS A 69 -17.79 -9.25 -4.33
CA HIS A 69 -18.36 -10.29 -3.48
C HIS A 69 -18.35 -11.61 -4.25
N TYR A 70 -17.78 -12.65 -3.65
CA TYR A 70 -17.63 -13.98 -4.24
C TYR A 70 -18.44 -15.00 -3.46
N TYR A 71 -19.14 -15.88 -4.18
CA TYR A 71 -19.72 -17.11 -3.65
C TYR A 71 -18.78 -18.28 -3.94
N VAL A 72 -18.65 -19.20 -2.99
CA VAL A 72 -17.86 -20.43 -3.11
C VAL A 72 -18.72 -21.63 -2.70
N ASN A 73 -18.71 -22.66 -3.55
CA ASN A 73 -19.23 -23.99 -3.22
C ASN A 73 -18.05 -24.99 -3.28
N PRO A 74 -17.50 -25.41 -2.13
CA PRO A 74 -16.35 -26.32 -2.10
C PRO A 74 -16.64 -27.69 -2.70
N GLU A 75 -17.83 -28.26 -2.44
CA GLU A 75 -18.21 -29.58 -2.95
C GLU A 75 -18.21 -29.64 -4.48
N LYS A 76 -18.63 -28.54 -5.12
CA LYS A 76 -18.66 -28.41 -6.59
C LYS A 76 -17.39 -27.79 -7.17
N GLY A 77 -16.47 -27.32 -6.34
CA GLY A 77 -15.31 -26.52 -6.77
C GLY A 77 -15.71 -25.21 -7.48
N GLU A 78 -16.86 -24.64 -7.14
CA GLU A 78 -17.40 -23.45 -7.81
C GLU A 78 -16.96 -22.17 -7.09
N LYS A 79 -16.50 -21.19 -7.87
CA LYS A 79 -16.30 -19.81 -7.42
C LYS A 79 -16.86 -18.85 -8.45
N ARG A 80 -17.77 -17.96 -8.04
CA ARG A 80 -18.37 -16.94 -8.92
C ARG A 80 -18.65 -15.64 -8.19
N LEU A 81 -18.91 -14.58 -8.95
CA LEU A 81 -19.42 -13.34 -8.38
C LEU A 81 -20.82 -13.55 -7.81
N LEU A 82 -21.07 -12.96 -6.64
CA LEU A 82 -22.36 -13.01 -5.97
C LEU A 82 -23.38 -12.06 -6.62
N PHE A 83 -22.89 -10.94 -7.16
CA PHE A 83 -23.68 -9.93 -7.88
C PHE A 83 -22.99 -9.55 -9.20
N ASN A 84 -23.77 -9.10 -10.19
CA ASN A 84 -23.21 -8.47 -11.37
C ASN A 84 -22.84 -7.01 -11.03
N PRO A 85 -21.55 -6.63 -11.07
CA PRO A 85 -21.13 -5.27 -10.72
C PRO A 85 -21.72 -4.18 -11.64
N GLU A 86 -22.14 -4.51 -12.86
CA GLU A 86 -22.75 -3.54 -13.80
C GLU A 86 -24.21 -3.21 -13.48
N LYS A 87 -24.87 -4.00 -12.62
CA LYS A 87 -26.30 -3.86 -12.30
C LYS A 87 -26.56 -3.38 -10.87
N LEU A 88 -25.53 -2.85 -10.21
CA LEU A 88 -25.58 -2.33 -8.85
C LEU A 88 -25.85 -0.82 -8.82
#